data_AF-A0A3B4C3V6-F1
#
_entry.id   AF-A0A3B4C3V6-F1
#
_cell.length_a   1.000
_cell.length_b   1.000
_cell.length_c   1.000
_cell.angle_alpha   90.00
_cell.angle_beta   90.00
_cell.angle_gamma   90.00
#
_symmetry.space_group_name_H-M   'P 1'
#
loop_
_entity.id
_entity.type
_entity.pdbx_description
1 polymer ?
#
loop_
_entity_poly.entity_id
_entity_poly.type
_entity_poly.pdbx_seq_one_letter_code
_entity_poly.pdbx_strand_id
1 'polypeptide(L)'
;MITLSEYLIVTGGHVVSAYVGEDITMNCSVDSHIPPEKLDEVSWKKVDQQIQVLIFLNGEVQPESTHERYADRVELFSREEIQKGNFSFRLKDLRTEDKGQYICEAFFGEFADNTTVEVQQLGFSSMHTGILLLCIIAFVVPVVLGYPAYVSLKRNDNSKRALAVQYTLVCCSNIALCLAFILWGVIEGFLTEAATCSAINLLRILFLFWIAPYLDTFKAILQRFIKRSAITLEYAVIAAFAYSGLFNRGSRVLIRMSVLLILEIVCASSSVYIHYDLLDTLDFRKERDGLTCLAAYLYVLTGMLLFKVVIDDYGLFSRRPHSNRTRQVVESSTVTGTQRTSGHAIVYMLGAVGLSCVNSVALAVELILKARNGERTVNDLRVILVPFECIFPIGCLVLQISAFCKYNLQTRHRL
;
A
#
# COMPACT_ATOMS: atom_id res chain seq x y z
N MET A 1 16.72 62.88 -35.98
CA MET A 1 17.27 61.78 -35.17
C MET A 1 16.06 61.10 -34.54
N ILE A 2 15.63 59.97 -35.10
CA ILE A 2 14.54 59.18 -34.52
C ILE A 2 15.17 58.49 -33.32
N THR A 3 14.85 58.91 -32.10
CA THR A 3 15.18 58.17 -30.89
C THR A 3 14.37 56.88 -30.94
N LEU A 4 15.01 55.75 -31.19
CA LEU A 4 14.40 54.44 -30.94
C LEU A 4 14.10 54.41 -29.44
N SER A 5 12.82 54.42 -29.06
CA SER A 5 12.47 54.19 -27.66
C SER A 5 12.86 52.76 -27.33
N GLU A 6 13.75 52.58 -26.36
CA GLU A 6 14.03 51.27 -25.80
C GLU A 6 12.71 50.71 -25.25
N TYR A 7 12.35 49.51 -25.66
CA TYR A 7 11.17 48.79 -25.17
C TYR A 7 11.60 47.37 -24.79
N LEU A 8 10.94 46.84 -23.77
CA LEU A 8 11.11 45.49 -23.27
C LEU A 8 9.70 44.91 -23.11
N ILE A 9 9.38 43.88 -23.89
CA ILE A 9 8.07 43.21 -23.83
C ILE A 9 8.29 41.73 -23.57
N VAL A 10 7.63 41.20 -22.55
CA VAL A 10 7.67 39.78 -22.20
C VAL A 10 6.35 39.12 -22.62
N THR A 11 6.45 38.05 -23.42
CA THR A 11 5.31 37.29 -23.92
C THR A 11 5.47 35.80 -23.63
N GLY A 12 4.40 35.02 -23.76
CA GLY A 12 4.45 33.56 -23.59
C GLY A 12 3.48 33.00 -22.53
N GLY A 13 2.81 33.87 -21.77
CA GLY A 13 1.84 33.49 -20.75
C GLY A 13 0.62 32.76 -21.32
N HIS A 14 0.50 31.49 -20.97
CA HIS A 14 -0.68 30.67 -21.27
C HIS A 14 -0.89 29.63 -20.16
N VAL A 15 -2.08 29.03 -20.13
CA VAL A 15 -2.37 27.91 -19.24
C VAL A 15 -1.75 26.65 -19.84
N VAL A 16 -0.83 26.02 -19.11
CA VAL A 16 -0.20 24.76 -19.50
C VAL A 16 -0.92 23.63 -18.78
N SER A 17 -1.41 22.66 -19.54
CA SER A 17 -2.13 21.50 -19.02
C SER A 17 -1.32 20.23 -19.27
N ALA A 18 -0.94 19.52 -18.20
CA ALA A 18 -0.09 18.32 -18.29
C ALA A 18 -0.32 17.31 -17.16
N TYR A 19 0.08 16.06 -17.39
CA TYR A 19 -0.03 14.95 -16.45
C TYR A 19 1.23 14.83 -15.57
N VAL A 20 1.11 14.15 -14.42
CA VAL A 20 2.26 13.82 -13.55
C VAL A 20 3.31 13.02 -14.33
N GLY A 21 4.57 13.44 -14.22
CA GLY A 21 5.73 12.77 -14.83
C GLY A 21 6.00 13.19 -16.29
N GLU A 22 5.17 14.05 -16.88
CA GLU A 22 5.46 14.65 -18.19
C GLU A 22 6.45 15.81 -18.06
N ASP A 23 7.12 16.12 -19.17
CA ASP A 23 7.94 17.33 -19.28
C ASP A 23 7.09 18.45 -19.89
N ILE A 24 7.09 19.62 -19.26
CA ILE A 24 6.34 20.79 -19.75
C ILE A 24 7.28 21.93 -20.14
N THR A 25 6.87 22.73 -21.11
CA THR A 25 7.58 23.95 -21.48
C THR A 25 6.88 25.17 -20.92
N MET A 26 7.61 25.95 -20.13
CA MET A 26 7.18 27.21 -19.56
C MET A 26 7.61 28.32 -20.52
N ASN A 27 6.68 28.81 -21.32
CA ASN A 27 7.00 29.77 -22.38
C ASN A 27 7.27 31.16 -21.80
N CYS A 28 8.42 31.74 -22.15
CA CYS A 28 8.76 33.14 -21.93
C CYS A 28 9.64 33.63 -23.09
N SER A 29 9.21 34.67 -23.77
CA SER A 29 9.90 35.28 -24.89
C SER A 29 9.97 36.78 -24.68
N VAL A 30 11.20 37.29 -24.63
CA VAL A 30 11.52 38.70 -24.40
C VAL A 30 11.81 39.33 -25.75
N ASP A 31 10.91 40.19 -26.21
CA ASP A 31 11.09 41.00 -27.41
C ASP A 31 11.60 42.39 -27.01
N SER A 32 12.80 42.73 -27.49
CA SER A 32 13.41 44.03 -27.26
C SER A 32 14.46 44.36 -28.32
N HIS A 33 14.80 45.63 -28.45
CA HIS A 33 15.96 46.06 -29.24
C HIS A 33 17.31 45.82 -28.52
N ILE A 34 17.26 45.28 -27.29
CA ILE A 34 18.42 45.04 -26.44
C ILE A 34 18.91 43.60 -26.65
N PRO A 35 20.19 43.38 -26.95
CA PRO A 35 20.74 42.03 -27.01
C PRO A 35 20.51 41.29 -25.68
N PRO A 36 20.12 39.99 -25.70
CA PRO A 36 19.89 39.19 -24.49
C PRO A 36 21.06 39.17 -23.49
N GLU A 37 22.29 39.33 -23.98
CA GLU A 37 23.54 39.40 -23.19
C GLU A 37 23.66 40.69 -22.36
N LYS A 38 22.89 41.72 -22.69
CA LYS A 38 22.86 43.02 -22.01
C LYS A 38 21.67 43.19 -21.07
N LEU A 39 20.75 42.22 -21.01
CA LEU A 39 19.70 42.22 -20.00
C LEU A 39 20.34 42.07 -18.63
N ASP A 40 19.86 42.85 -17.66
CA ASP A 40 20.40 42.81 -16.30
C ASP A 40 20.04 41.46 -15.66
N GLU A 41 18.76 41.06 -15.78
CA GLU A 41 18.24 39.84 -15.19
C GLU A 41 17.01 39.33 -15.96
N VAL A 42 16.92 38.01 -16.16
CA VAL A 42 15.66 37.32 -16.45
C VAL A 42 15.46 36.24 -15.40
N SER A 43 14.34 36.30 -14.67
CA SER A 43 14.10 35.41 -13.53
C SER A 43 12.74 34.73 -13.59
N TRP A 44 12.74 33.46 -13.19
CA TRP A 44 11.55 32.65 -13.06
C TRP A 44 11.26 32.37 -11.59
N LYS A 45 10.06 32.76 -11.14
CA LYS A 45 9.62 32.58 -9.76
C LYS A 45 8.29 31.84 -9.72
N LYS A 46 8.15 30.93 -8.76
CA LYS A 46 6.85 30.35 -8.42
C LYS A 46 6.14 31.29 -7.45
N VAL A 47 4.98 31.81 -7.84
CA VAL A 47 4.27 32.89 -7.14
C VAL A 47 3.80 32.45 -5.75
N ASP A 48 3.14 31.29 -5.66
CA ASP A 48 2.48 30.83 -4.43
C ASP A 48 3.43 30.61 -3.25
N GLN A 49 4.69 30.27 -3.54
CA GLN A 49 5.69 29.89 -2.53
C GLN A 49 6.90 30.83 -2.52
N GLN A 50 6.90 31.84 -3.41
CA GLN A 50 8.03 32.74 -3.66
C GLN A 50 9.37 32.01 -3.86
N ILE A 51 9.33 30.86 -4.54
CA ILE A 51 10.52 30.05 -4.81
C ILE A 51 11.17 30.54 -6.11
N GLN A 52 12.47 30.82 -6.05
CA GLN A 52 13.29 31.05 -7.24
C GLN A 52 13.51 29.72 -7.98
N VAL A 53 12.99 29.65 -9.21
CA VAL A 53 13.07 28.44 -10.06
C VAL A 53 14.32 28.48 -10.92
N LEU A 54 14.64 29.65 -11.47
CA LEU A 54 15.78 29.87 -12.33
C LEU A 54 16.08 31.37 -12.39
N ILE A 55 17.35 31.76 -12.48
CA ILE A 55 17.76 33.12 -12.79
C ILE A 55 18.84 33.10 -13.87
N PHE A 56 18.73 34.04 -14.79
CA PHE A 56 19.69 34.31 -15.84
C PHE A 56 20.22 35.72 -15.64
N LEU A 57 21.51 35.84 -15.33
CA LEU A 57 22.17 37.09 -14.95
C LEU A 57 23.44 37.26 -15.79
N ASN A 58 23.63 38.41 -16.42
CA ASN A 58 24.83 38.75 -17.20
C ASN A 58 25.20 37.69 -18.28
N GLY A 59 24.21 37.11 -18.94
CA GLY A 59 24.45 36.11 -19.99
C GLY A 59 24.67 34.67 -19.50
N GLU A 60 24.60 34.41 -18.18
CA GLU A 60 24.79 33.08 -17.60
C GLU A 60 23.67 32.69 -16.62
N VAL A 61 23.38 31.39 -16.58
CA VAL A 61 22.47 30.80 -15.59
C VAL A 61 23.20 30.74 -14.26
N GLN A 62 22.53 31.13 -13.17
CA GLN A 62 23.09 30.99 -11.82
C GLN A 62 22.47 29.75 -11.14
N PRO A 63 23.18 28.61 -11.06
CA PRO A 63 22.62 27.38 -10.49
C PRO A 63 22.45 27.48 -8.97
N GLU A 64 23.31 28.25 -8.30
CA GLU A 64 23.37 28.40 -6.84
C GLU A 64 22.11 29.05 -6.24
N SER A 65 21.41 29.86 -7.04
CA SER A 65 20.15 30.52 -6.66
C SER A 65 18.90 29.69 -6.96
N THR A 66 19.04 28.56 -7.66
CA THR A 66 17.93 27.66 -7.95
C THR A 66 17.60 26.86 -6.71
N HIS A 67 16.33 26.86 -6.30
CA HIS A 67 15.89 26.05 -5.18
C HIS A 67 16.08 24.55 -5.47
N GLU A 68 16.51 23.78 -4.47
CA GLU A 68 16.78 22.34 -4.56
C GLU A 68 15.65 21.51 -5.20
N ARG A 69 14.38 21.92 -5.10
CA ARG A 69 13.23 21.24 -5.73
C ARG A 69 13.31 21.26 -7.27
N TYR A 70 13.91 22.29 -7.82
CA TYR A 70 14.03 22.55 -9.26
C TYR A 70 15.43 22.23 -9.81
N ALA A 71 16.40 21.99 -8.93
CA ALA A 71 17.72 21.51 -9.30
C ALA A 71 17.61 20.25 -10.18
N ASP A 72 18.39 20.18 -11.25
CA ASP A 72 18.43 19.08 -12.24
C ASP A 72 17.13 18.79 -13.01
N ARG A 73 16.03 19.50 -12.72
CA ARG A 73 14.73 19.33 -13.39
C ARG A 73 14.40 20.45 -14.36
N VAL A 74 15.11 21.56 -14.28
CA VAL A 74 14.92 22.73 -15.15
C VAL A 74 16.00 22.74 -16.22
N GLU A 75 15.58 22.79 -17.49
CA GLU A 75 16.48 22.94 -18.62
C GLU A 75 16.08 24.13 -19.47
N LEU A 76 17.01 25.06 -19.68
CA LEU A 76 16.84 26.12 -20.67
C LEU A 76 17.06 25.59 -22.09
N PHE A 77 16.47 26.29 -23.05
CA PHE A 77 16.77 26.07 -24.46
C PHE A 77 18.21 26.50 -24.80
N SER A 78 18.67 26.09 -25.99
CA SER A 78 20.05 26.31 -26.41
C SER A 78 20.41 27.81 -26.47
N ARG A 79 21.71 28.12 -26.44
CA ARG A 79 22.19 29.52 -26.49
C ARG A 79 21.67 30.26 -27.72
N GLU A 80 21.47 29.57 -28.84
CA GLU A 80 20.91 30.16 -30.06
C GLU A 80 19.45 30.61 -29.90
N GLU A 81 18.67 29.92 -29.07
CA GLU A 81 17.29 30.31 -28.75
C GLU A 81 17.27 31.49 -27.77
N ILE A 82 18.17 31.48 -26.76
CA ILE A 82 18.33 32.61 -25.83
C ILE A 82 18.71 33.89 -26.58
N GLN A 83 19.59 33.80 -27.59
CA GLN A 83 19.97 34.94 -28.45
C GLN A 83 18.80 35.52 -29.25
N LYS A 84 17.72 34.76 -29.46
CA LYS A 84 16.47 35.23 -30.08
C LYS A 84 15.47 35.78 -29.05
N GLY A 85 15.86 35.89 -27.78
CA GLY A 85 14.99 36.31 -26.68
C GLY A 85 14.12 35.19 -26.10
N ASN A 86 14.37 33.91 -26.44
CA ASN A 86 13.60 32.80 -25.89
C ASN A 86 14.19 32.34 -24.54
N PHE A 87 13.55 32.77 -23.45
CA PHE A 87 13.88 32.42 -22.07
C PHE A 87 12.93 31.38 -21.48
N SER A 88 12.30 30.60 -22.35
CA SER A 88 11.47 29.48 -21.95
C SER A 88 12.32 28.41 -21.28
N PHE A 89 11.76 27.64 -20.35
CA PHE A 89 12.44 26.47 -19.80
C PHE A 89 11.55 25.23 -19.86
N ARG A 90 12.19 24.07 -19.95
CA ARG A 90 11.54 22.77 -19.80
C ARG A 90 11.64 22.33 -18.35
N LEU A 91 10.49 22.12 -17.71
CA LEU A 91 10.39 21.47 -16.40
C LEU A 91 10.18 19.98 -16.62
N LYS A 92 11.13 19.17 -16.16
CA LYS A 92 11.10 17.72 -16.24
C LYS A 92 10.37 17.07 -15.07
N ASP A 93 9.82 15.89 -15.32
CA ASP A 93 9.22 15.03 -14.29
C ASP A 93 8.18 15.81 -13.47
N LEU A 94 7.14 16.36 -14.13
CA LEU A 94 6.18 17.26 -13.49
C LEU A 94 5.56 16.63 -12.24
N ARG A 95 5.68 17.31 -11.10
CA ARG A 95 5.13 16.86 -9.82
C ARG A 95 3.85 17.60 -9.49
N THR A 96 3.06 17.03 -8.60
CA THR A 96 1.83 17.67 -8.12
C THR A 96 2.09 18.97 -7.37
N GLU A 97 3.24 19.07 -6.70
CA GLU A 97 3.73 20.29 -6.06
C GLU A 97 4.04 21.42 -7.04
N ASP A 98 4.29 21.10 -8.31
CA ASP A 98 4.60 22.08 -9.35
C ASP A 98 3.34 22.72 -9.93
N LYS A 99 2.15 22.28 -9.49
CA LYS A 99 0.92 23.02 -9.75
C LYS A 99 1.02 24.42 -9.12
N GLY A 100 0.65 25.43 -9.89
CA GLY A 100 0.60 26.81 -9.43
C GLY A 100 0.91 27.80 -10.53
N GLN A 101 1.04 29.06 -10.13
CA GLN A 101 1.42 30.15 -11.01
C GLN A 101 2.92 30.40 -10.97
N TYR A 102 3.50 30.59 -12.15
CA TYR A 102 4.88 30.96 -12.36
C TYR A 102 4.93 32.29 -13.08
N ILE A 103 5.88 33.14 -12.70
CA ILE A 103 6.10 34.42 -13.33
C ILE A 103 7.52 34.46 -13.91
N CYS A 104 7.63 34.89 -15.16
CA CYS A 104 8.87 35.26 -15.81
C CYS A 104 8.97 36.78 -15.76
N GLU A 105 10.04 37.32 -15.19
CA GLU A 105 10.30 38.75 -15.08
C GLU A 105 11.63 39.06 -15.79
N ALA A 106 11.63 40.09 -16.65
CA ALA A 106 12.84 40.57 -17.31
C ALA A 106 13.12 42.01 -16.89
N PHE A 107 14.39 42.34 -16.66
CA PHE A 107 14.85 43.64 -16.20
C PHE A 107 15.98 44.19 -17.08
N PHE A 108 15.90 45.47 -17.41
CA PHE A 108 16.95 46.24 -18.06
C PHE A 108 16.87 47.73 -17.67
N GLY A 109 17.78 48.19 -16.81
CA GLY A 109 17.76 49.56 -16.28
C GLY A 109 16.46 49.85 -15.53
N GLU A 110 15.66 50.80 -16.03
CA GLU A 110 14.35 51.14 -15.48
C GLU A 110 13.19 50.37 -16.14
N PHE A 111 13.47 49.58 -17.19
CA PHE A 111 12.48 48.78 -17.90
C PHE A 111 12.32 47.42 -17.22
N ALA A 112 11.07 47.07 -16.93
CA ALA A 112 10.68 45.76 -16.44
C ALA A 112 9.36 45.36 -17.08
N ASP A 113 9.26 44.11 -17.50
CA ASP A 113 8.00 43.52 -17.94
C ASP A 113 7.96 42.03 -17.55
N ASN A 114 6.77 41.47 -17.49
CA ASN A 114 6.56 40.11 -17.00
C ASN A 114 5.45 39.36 -17.73
N THR A 115 5.49 38.04 -17.61
CA THR A 115 4.41 37.17 -18.05
C THR A 115 4.18 36.05 -17.05
N THR A 116 2.92 35.65 -16.89
CA THR A 116 2.54 34.56 -15.98
C THR A 116 2.13 33.32 -16.76
N VAL A 117 2.61 32.15 -16.32
CA VAL A 117 2.20 30.84 -16.82
C VAL A 117 1.55 30.09 -15.67
N GLU A 118 0.32 29.60 -15.90
CA GLU A 118 -0.39 28.79 -14.92
C GLU A 118 -0.27 27.32 -15.31
N VAL A 119 0.32 26.52 -14.42
CA VAL A 119 0.38 25.07 -14.57
C VAL A 119 -0.90 24.48 -14.00
N GLN A 120 -1.82 24.10 -14.89
CA GLN A 120 -2.99 23.32 -14.55
C GLN A 120 -2.67 21.83 -14.68
N GLN A 121 -2.81 21.10 -13.59
CA GLN A 121 -2.53 19.68 -13.62
C GLN A 121 -3.73 18.89 -14.15
N LEU A 122 -3.52 18.15 -15.24
CA LEU A 122 -4.48 17.20 -15.80
C LEU A 122 -4.42 15.87 -15.03
N GLY A 123 -4.70 15.87 -13.73
CA GLY A 123 -4.93 14.64 -12.98
C GLY A 123 -3.75 13.65 -12.89
N PHE A 124 -4.11 12.40 -12.60
CA PHE A 124 -3.19 11.30 -12.28
C PHE A 124 -2.52 10.72 -13.54
N SER A 125 -1.27 10.27 -13.44
CA SER A 125 -0.62 9.48 -14.50
C SER A 125 -1.45 8.23 -14.84
N SER A 126 -1.26 7.67 -16.04
CA SER A 126 -1.92 6.43 -16.48
C SER A 126 -1.76 5.29 -15.46
N MET A 127 -0.57 5.17 -14.87
CA MET A 127 -0.29 4.15 -13.85
C MET A 127 -1.05 4.40 -12.54
N HIS A 128 -1.06 5.63 -12.03
CA HIS A 128 -1.86 6.02 -10.86
C HIS A 128 -3.36 5.80 -11.08
N THR A 129 -3.85 6.12 -12.27
CA THR A 129 -5.24 5.86 -12.68
C THR A 129 -5.54 4.35 -12.66
N GLY A 130 -4.62 3.52 -13.15
CA GLY A 130 -4.71 2.07 -13.07
C GLY A 130 -4.78 1.55 -11.63
N ILE A 131 -3.96 2.09 -10.72
CA ILE A 131 -3.99 1.70 -9.30
C ILE A 131 -5.32 2.09 -8.65
N LEU A 132 -5.81 3.30 -8.91
CA LEU A 132 -7.11 3.76 -8.40
C LEU A 132 -8.26 2.88 -8.92
N LEU A 133 -8.22 2.47 -10.19
CA LEU A 133 -9.21 1.55 -10.75
C LEU A 133 -9.18 0.18 -10.05
N LEU A 134 -8.00 -0.37 -9.79
CA LEU A 134 -7.84 -1.62 -9.04
C LEU A 134 -8.36 -1.48 -7.60
N CYS A 135 -8.12 -0.33 -6.94
CA CYS A 135 -8.68 -0.04 -5.61
C CYS A 135 -10.21 0.03 -5.65
N ILE A 136 -10.79 0.67 -6.67
CA ILE A 136 -12.25 0.71 -6.87
C ILE A 136 -12.81 -0.70 -7.05
N ILE A 137 -12.19 -1.55 -7.86
CA ILE A 137 -12.60 -2.95 -8.02
C ILE A 137 -12.53 -3.69 -6.68
N ALA A 138 -11.42 -3.52 -5.95
CA ALA A 138 -11.21 -4.14 -4.64
C ALA A 138 -12.19 -3.65 -3.56
N PHE A 139 -12.77 -2.46 -3.72
CA PHE A 139 -13.78 -1.91 -2.83
C PHE A 139 -15.21 -2.31 -3.22
N VAL A 140 -15.55 -2.17 -4.51
CA VAL A 140 -16.92 -2.35 -5.02
C VAL A 140 -17.29 -3.83 -5.03
N VAL A 141 -16.39 -4.73 -5.45
CA VAL A 141 -16.70 -6.16 -5.53
C VAL A 141 -17.10 -6.73 -4.16
N PRO A 142 -16.38 -6.47 -3.05
CA PRO A 142 -16.80 -6.96 -1.74
C PRO A 142 -18.07 -6.33 -1.20
N VAL A 143 -18.29 -5.04 -1.45
CA VAL A 143 -19.53 -4.36 -1.03
C VAL A 143 -20.74 -4.96 -1.73
N VAL A 144 -20.65 -5.20 -3.04
CA VAL A 144 -21.75 -5.73 -3.85
C VAL A 144 -21.97 -7.22 -3.59
N LEU A 145 -20.91 -8.02 -3.55
CA LEU A 145 -21.01 -9.47 -3.37
C LEU A 145 -21.09 -9.90 -1.90
N GLY A 146 -20.82 -9.01 -0.96
CA GLY A 146 -20.76 -9.33 0.47
C GLY A 146 -22.10 -9.79 1.04
N TYR A 147 -23.19 -9.07 0.73
CA TYR A 147 -24.53 -9.47 1.16
C TYR A 147 -24.98 -10.83 0.59
N PRO A 148 -24.96 -11.06 -0.74
CA PRO A 148 -25.34 -12.37 -1.27
C PRO A 148 -24.43 -13.51 -0.77
N ALA A 149 -23.13 -13.23 -0.58
CA ALA A 149 -22.21 -14.17 0.04
C ALA A 149 -22.62 -14.52 1.49
N TYR A 150 -22.91 -13.52 2.31
CA TYR A 150 -23.37 -13.71 3.69
C TYR A 150 -24.67 -14.51 3.76
N VAL A 151 -25.65 -14.19 2.90
CA VAL A 151 -26.94 -14.90 2.85
C VAL A 151 -26.73 -16.36 2.44
N SER A 152 -25.89 -16.61 1.44
CA SER A 152 -25.52 -17.98 1.01
C SER A 152 -24.88 -18.77 2.15
N LEU A 153 -23.93 -18.18 2.88
CA LEU A 153 -23.27 -18.81 4.04
C LEU A 153 -24.27 -19.12 5.15
N LYS A 154 -25.13 -18.16 5.48
CA LYS A 154 -26.14 -18.32 6.54
C LYS A 154 -27.18 -19.39 6.20
N ARG A 155 -27.52 -19.54 4.92
CA ARG A 155 -28.44 -20.58 4.42
C ARG A 155 -27.76 -21.92 4.15
N ASN A 156 -26.45 -22.01 4.31
CA ASN A 156 -25.64 -23.18 3.95
C ASN A 156 -25.88 -23.63 2.50
N ASP A 157 -26.01 -22.66 1.59
CA ASP A 157 -26.26 -22.90 0.17
C ASP A 157 -24.97 -23.26 -0.57
N ASN A 158 -24.86 -24.52 -0.98
CA ASN A 158 -23.71 -25.07 -1.73
C ASN A 158 -23.94 -25.10 -3.25
N SER A 159 -24.89 -24.33 -3.77
CA SER A 159 -25.10 -24.17 -5.20
C SER A 159 -23.85 -23.67 -5.93
N LYS A 160 -23.67 -24.07 -7.19
CA LYS A 160 -22.58 -23.57 -8.05
C LYS A 160 -22.56 -22.04 -8.13
N ARG A 161 -23.73 -21.40 -8.10
CA ARG A 161 -23.86 -19.93 -8.12
C ARG A 161 -23.36 -19.31 -6.80
N ALA A 162 -23.75 -19.88 -5.66
CA ALA A 162 -23.29 -19.45 -4.35
C ALA A 162 -21.76 -19.56 -4.22
N LEU A 163 -21.18 -20.70 -4.61
CA LEU A 163 -19.73 -20.91 -4.61
C LEU A 163 -19.00 -19.94 -5.55
N ALA A 164 -19.56 -19.65 -6.73
CA ALA A 164 -19.00 -18.65 -7.64
C ALA A 164 -18.96 -17.26 -7.00
N VAL A 165 -20.04 -16.83 -6.32
CA VAL A 165 -20.08 -15.54 -5.60
C VAL A 165 -18.97 -15.48 -4.54
N GLN A 166 -18.81 -16.53 -3.72
CA GLN A 166 -17.75 -16.58 -2.70
C GLN A 166 -16.35 -16.56 -3.31
N TYR A 167 -16.13 -17.32 -4.37
CA TYR A 167 -14.83 -17.39 -5.05
C TYR A 167 -14.47 -16.04 -5.69
N THR A 168 -15.42 -15.42 -6.39
CA THR A 168 -15.24 -14.09 -6.97
C THR A 168 -14.97 -13.06 -5.89
N LEU A 169 -15.73 -13.06 -4.79
CA LEU A 169 -15.52 -12.19 -3.64
C LEU A 169 -14.09 -12.29 -3.09
N VAL A 170 -13.61 -13.50 -2.81
CA VAL A 170 -12.30 -13.71 -2.21
C VAL A 170 -11.17 -13.45 -3.22
N CYS A 171 -11.25 -13.97 -4.43
CA CYS A 171 -10.13 -13.90 -5.36
C CYS A 171 -10.04 -12.54 -6.06
N CYS A 172 -11.14 -11.98 -6.55
CA CYS A 172 -11.09 -10.76 -7.37
C CYS A 172 -10.51 -9.58 -6.58
N SER A 173 -10.99 -9.36 -5.35
CA SER A 173 -10.59 -8.22 -4.54
C SER A 173 -9.15 -8.33 -4.04
N ASN A 174 -8.74 -9.51 -3.59
CA ASN A 174 -7.37 -9.71 -3.08
C ASN A 174 -6.33 -9.76 -4.21
N ILE A 175 -6.67 -10.29 -5.39
CA ILE A 175 -5.79 -10.19 -6.57
C ILE A 175 -5.69 -8.75 -7.05
N ALA A 176 -6.81 -8.01 -7.12
CA ALA A 176 -6.80 -6.60 -7.50
C ALA A 176 -5.92 -5.76 -6.54
N LEU A 177 -6.03 -5.97 -5.23
CA LEU A 177 -5.16 -5.33 -4.24
C LEU A 177 -3.70 -5.72 -4.40
N CYS A 178 -3.40 -7.00 -4.62
CA CYS A 178 -2.03 -7.43 -4.87
C CYS A 178 -1.43 -6.70 -6.09
N LEU A 179 -2.17 -6.64 -7.20
CA LEU A 179 -1.72 -5.93 -8.40
C LEU A 179 -1.58 -4.42 -8.14
N ALA A 180 -2.50 -3.82 -7.37
CA ALA A 180 -2.44 -2.41 -6.99
C ALA A 180 -1.17 -2.09 -6.18
N PHE A 181 -0.84 -2.92 -5.17
CA PHE A 181 0.38 -2.75 -4.37
C PHE A 181 1.66 -3.00 -5.16
N ILE A 182 1.68 -3.98 -6.08
CA ILE A 182 2.82 -4.20 -6.98
C ILE A 182 3.05 -2.97 -7.86
N LEU A 183 2.00 -2.47 -8.52
CA LEU A 183 2.10 -1.29 -9.37
C LEU A 183 2.52 -0.06 -8.56
N TRP A 184 1.99 0.11 -7.36
CA TRP A 184 2.40 1.19 -6.47
C TRP A 184 3.88 1.10 -6.10
N GLY A 185 4.39 -0.11 -5.82
CA GLY A 185 5.81 -0.36 -5.57
C GLY A 185 6.74 -0.03 -6.73
N VAL A 186 6.26 -0.14 -7.97
CA VAL A 186 7.04 0.20 -9.17
C VAL A 186 7.17 1.71 -9.37
N ILE A 187 6.12 2.47 -9.03
CA ILE A 187 6.08 3.92 -9.28
C ILE A 187 6.73 4.68 -8.14
N GLU A 188 6.34 4.37 -6.90
CA GLU A 188 6.54 5.26 -5.75
C GLU A 188 6.81 4.55 -4.42
N GLY A 189 6.50 3.26 -4.33
CA GLY A 189 6.57 2.50 -3.09
C GLY A 189 7.98 2.05 -2.75
N PHE A 190 8.26 1.87 -1.45
CA PHE A 190 9.44 1.09 -1.07
C PHE A 190 9.22 -0.37 -1.48
N LEU A 191 10.21 -1.00 -2.11
CA LEU A 191 10.09 -2.38 -2.60
C LEU A 191 9.69 -3.36 -1.50
N THR A 192 10.20 -3.18 -0.28
CA THR A 192 9.90 -3.98 0.91
C THR A 192 8.45 -3.85 1.36
N GLU A 193 7.95 -2.62 1.44
CA GLU A 193 6.58 -2.26 1.77
C GLU A 193 5.58 -2.81 0.73
N ALA A 194 5.85 -2.58 -0.56
CA ALA A 194 4.99 -3.07 -1.64
C ALA A 194 4.96 -4.61 -1.69
N ALA A 195 6.12 -5.26 -1.56
CA ALA A 195 6.21 -6.72 -1.57
C ALA A 195 5.46 -7.36 -0.38
N THR A 196 5.61 -6.79 0.83
CA THR A 196 4.90 -7.27 2.03
C THR A 196 3.39 -7.11 1.89
N CYS A 197 2.90 -5.92 1.52
CA CYS A 197 1.48 -5.67 1.36
C CYS A 197 0.87 -6.56 0.27
N SER A 198 1.59 -6.77 -0.83
CA SER A 198 1.16 -7.68 -1.91
C SER A 198 1.08 -9.13 -1.42
N ALA A 199 2.10 -9.60 -0.71
CA ALA A 199 2.13 -10.95 -0.16
C ALA A 199 1.01 -11.20 0.85
N ILE A 200 0.75 -10.25 1.74
CA ILE A 200 -0.35 -10.33 2.72
C ILE A 200 -1.70 -10.51 1.99
N ASN A 201 -1.98 -9.72 0.95
CA ASN A 201 -3.22 -9.84 0.20
C ASN A 201 -3.33 -11.21 -0.52
N LEU A 202 -2.24 -11.74 -1.08
CA LEU A 202 -2.25 -13.09 -1.68
C LEU A 202 -2.44 -14.20 -0.66
N LEU A 203 -1.76 -14.12 0.49
CA LEU A 203 -1.89 -15.09 1.57
C LEU A 203 -3.30 -15.08 2.18
N ARG A 204 -3.94 -13.91 2.24
CA ARG A 204 -5.34 -13.78 2.69
C ARG A 204 -6.30 -14.68 1.92
N ILE A 205 -6.08 -14.91 0.63
CA ILE A 205 -6.89 -15.83 -0.18
C ILE A 205 -6.84 -17.25 0.42
N LEU A 206 -5.63 -17.73 0.72
CA LEU A 206 -5.44 -19.06 1.30
C LEU A 206 -6.04 -19.14 2.71
N PHE A 207 -5.90 -18.08 3.51
CA PHE A 207 -6.40 -18.06 4.86
C PHE A 207 -7.94 -17.99 4.93
N LEU A 208 -8.56 -17.20 4.05
CA LEU A 208 -10.01 -17.14 3.89
C LEU A 208 -10.60 -18.49 3.45
N PHE A 209 -9.93 -19.20 2.53
CA PHE A 209 -10.36 -20.55 2.19
C PHE A 209 -10.16 -21.55 3.34
N TRP A 210 -9.16 -21.36 4.19
CA TRP A 210 -8.92 -22.23 5.33
C TRP A 210 -10.06 -22.17 6.37
N ILE A 211 -10.63 -20.98 6.62
CA ILE A 211 -11.78 -20.82 7.52
C ILE A 211 -13.14 -21.03 6.80
N ALA A 212 -13.15 -21.07 5.46
CA ALA A 212 -14.38 -21.14 4.69
C ALA A 212 -15.24 -22.37 5.10
N PRO A 213 -16.51 -22.19 5.48
CA PRO A 213 -17.36 -23.30 5.90
C PRO A 213 -17.70 -24.26 4.75
N TYR A 214 -17.54 -23.81 3.50
CA TYR A 214 -17.72 -24.61 2.29
C TYR A 214 -16.41 -25.27 1.80
N LEU A 215 -15.32 -25.21 2.57
CA LEU A 215 -14.02 -25.80 2.18
C LEU A 215 -14.12 -27.31 1.83
N ASP A 216 -15.08 -28.03 2.41
CA ASP A 216 -15.28 -29.46 2.15
C ASP A 216 -15.86 -29.75 0.75
N THR A 217 -16.30 -28.72 0.00
CA THR A 217 -16.71 -28.87 -1.41
C THR A 217 -15.53 -28.87 -2.40
N PHE A 218 -14.32 -28.54 -1.94
CA PHE A 218 -13.12 -28.49 -2.78
C PHE A 218 -12.60 -29.89 -3.10
N LYS A 219 -11.79 -29.99 -4.17
CA LYS A 219 -11.04 -31.23 -4.47
C LYS A 219 -10.21 -31.65 -3.26
N ALA A 220 -10.21 -32.94 -2.94
CA ALA A 220 -9.55 -33.50 -1.75
C ALA A 220 -8.04 -33.21 -1.63
N ILE A 221 -7.36 -32.96 -2.76
CA ILE A 221 -5.95 -32.55 -2.77
C ILE A 221 -5.81 -31.11 -2.27
N LEU A 222 -6.59 -30.20 -2.85
CA LEU A 222 -6.56 -28.77 -2.52
C LEU A 222 -7.04 -28.51 -1.09
N GLN A 223 -8.08 -29.21 -0.65
CA GLN A 223 -8.57 -29.16 0.73
C GLN A 223 -7.49 -29.57 1.75
N ARG A 224 -6.78 -30.69 1.50
CA ARG A 224 -5.70 -31.16 2.38
C ARG A 224 -4.53 -30.17 2.43
N PHE A 225 -4.18 -29.60 1.28
CA PHE A 225 -3.14 -28.57 1.21
C PHE A 225 -3.51 -27.34 2.05
N ILE A 226 -4.71 -26.78 1.86
CA ILE A 226 -5.17 -25.59 2.59
C ILE A 226 -5.21 -25.86 4.10
N LYS A 227 -5.81 -26.97 4.54
CA LYS A 227 -5.92 -27.33 5.98
C LYS A 227 -4.56 -27.49 6.66
N ARG A 228 -3.56 -28.00 5.94
CA ARG A 228 -2.21 -28.27 6.47
C ARG A 228 -1.31 -27.04 6.43
N SER A 229 -1.33 -26.31 5.33
CA SER A 229 -0.25 -25.38 4.99
C SER A 229 -0.60 -23.89 5.11
N ALA A 230 -1.87 -23.50 5.22
CA ALA A 230 -2.26 -22.08 5.18
C ALA A 230 -1.55 -21.21 6.25
N ILE A 231 -1.72 -21.55 7.54
CA ILE A 231 -1.11 -20.81 8.66
C ILE A 231 0.43 -20.86 8.59
N THR A 232 1.00 -22.03 8.26
CA THR A 232 2.45 -22.21 8.18
C THR A 232 3.07 -21.39 7.05
N LEU A 233 2.42 -21.34 5.88
CA LEU A 233 2.88 -20.55 4.75
C LEU A 233 2.81 -19.06 5.06
N GLU A 234 1.72 -18.62 5.69
CA GLU A 234 1.54 -17.23 6.11
C GLU A 234 2.60 -16.78 7.12
N TYR A 235 2.85 -17.60 8.14
CA TYR A 235 3.94 -17.39 9.09
C TYR A 235 5.30 -17.30 8.39
N ALA A 236 5.63 -18.28 7.54
CA ALA A 236 6.93 -18.34 6.88
C ALA A 236 7.20 -17.12 5.99
N VAL A 237 6.19 -16.68 5.23
CA VAL A 237 6.34 -15.53 4.33
C VAL A 237 6.43 -14.22 5.12
N ILE A 238 5.59 -14.01 6.14
CA ILE A 238 5.67 -12.80 6.97
C ILE A 238 7.00 -12.75 7.74
N ALA A 239 7.48 -13.89 8.26
CA ALA A 239 8.76 -13.98 8.94
C ALA A 239 9.93 -13.66 8.00
N ALA A 240 9.87 -14.14 6.75
CA ALA A 240 10.88 -13.83 5.74
C ALA A 240 10.99 -12.31 5.49
N PHE A 241 9.85 -11.60 5.45
CA PHE A 241 9.86 -10.15 5.28
C PHE A 241 10.22 -9.37 6.55
N ALA A 242 9.75 -9.80 7.72
CA ALA A 242 10.10 -9.15 8.99
C ALA A 242 11.61 -9.22 9.28
N TYR A 243 12.27 -10.30 8.82
CA TYR A 243 13.69 -10.55 9.06
C TYR A 243 14.57 -10.41 7.81
N SER A 244 14.06 -9.90 6.68
CA SER A 244 14.83 -9.77 5.44
C SER A 244 16.05 -8.86 5.58
N GLY A 245 15.99 -7.84 6.46
CA GLY A 245 17.11 -6.94 6.77
C GLY A 245 18.28 -7.63 7.50
N LEU A 246 18.02 -8.70 8.26
CA LEU A 246 19.05 -9.48 8.96
C LEU A 246 19.80 -10.44 8.01
N PHE A 247 19.16 -10.84 6.91
CA PHE A 247 19.69 -11.83 5.98
C PHE A 247 20.85 -11.31 5.13
N ASN A 248 20.90 -9.99 4.87
CA ASN A 248 21.77 -9.41 3.85
C ASN A 248 23.20 -9.05 4.35
N ARG A 249 23.53 -9.28 5.64
CA ARG A 249 24.83 -8.82 6.20
C ARG A 249 25.46 -9.74 7.25
N GLY A 250 25.70 -11.01 6.90
CA GLY A 250 26.67 -11.85 7.58
C GLY A 250 26.30 -13.33 7.70
N SER A 251 27.05 -14.20 7.02
CA SER A 251 26.88 -15.67 7.00
C SER A 251 27.04 -16.37 8.36
N ARG A 252 27.32 -15.66 9.45
CA ARG A 252 27.38 -16.21 10.82
C ARG A 252 26.03 -16.21 11.55
N VAL A 253 25.00 -15.58 10.98
CA VAL A 253 23.66 -15.48 11.58
C VAL A 253 22.81 -16.74 11.33
N LEU A 254 23.02 -17.48 10.24
CA LEU A 254 22.22 -18.67 9.90
C LEU A 254 22.27 -19.78 10.95
N ILE A 255 23.44 -20.05 11.57
CA ILE A 255 23.58 -21.09 12.59
C ILE A 255 22.91 -20.65 13.90
N ARG A 256 22.95 -19.34 14.21
CA ARG A 256 22.32 -18.78 15.41
C ARG A 256 20.79 -18.65 15.26
N MET A 257 20.30 -18.34 14.05
CA MET A 257 18.87 -18.25 13.72
C MET A 257 18.19 -19.62 13.62
N SER A 258 18.91 -20.66 13.16
CA SER A 258 18.38 -22.03 13.17
C SER A 258 18.17 -22.53 14.61
N VAL A 259 19.03 -22.11 15.55
CA VAL A 259 18.92 -22.39 16.98
C VAL A 259 17.86 -21.48 17.64
N LEU A 260 17.74 -20.21 17.24
CA LEU A 260 16.69 -19.29 17.72
C LEU A 260 15.29 -19.67 17.22
N LEU A 261 15.12 -20.19 16.01
CA LEU A 261 13.82 -20.67 15.50
C LEU A 261 13.31 -21.90 16.28
N ILE A 262 14.23 -22.67 16.86
CA ILE A 262 13.94 -23.80 17.76
C ILE A 262 13.78 -23.31 19.21
N LEU A 263 14.51 -22.27 19.63
CA LEU A 263 14.45 -21.66 20.97
C LEU A 263 13.28 -20.66 21.13
N GLU A 264 12.72 -20.15 20.03
CA GLU A 264 11.51 -19.30 19.97
C GLU A 264 10.25 -20.07 20.35
N ILE A 265 10.27 -21.40 20.24
CA ILE A 265 9.23 -22.28 20.79
C ILE A 265 9.25 -22.25 22.33
N VAL A 266 10.35 -21.81 22.96
CA VAL A 266 10.55 -21.80 24.42
C VAL A 266 10.55 -20.39 25.04
N CYS A 267 10.86 -19.33 24.30
CA CYS A 267 11.03 -17.98 24.86
C CYS A 267 10.05 -16.93 24.30
N ALA A 268 8.74 -17.22 24.34
CA ALA A 268 7.66 -16.30 23.95
C ALA A 268 7.51 -15.03 24.83
N SER A 269 8.45 -14.76 25.75
CA SER A 269 8.47 -13.55 26.60
C SER A 269 9.72 -12.67 26.41
N SER A 270 10.78 -13.15 25.74
CA SER A 270 12.05 -12.41 25.62
C SER A 270 12.26 -11.72 24.26
N SER A 271 11.36 -11.98 23.30
CA SER A 271 11.46 -11.49 21.91
C SER A 271 11.18 -9.97 21.79
N VAL A 272 10.33 -9.39 22.65
CA VAL A 272 10.06 -7.94 22.66
C VAL A 272 11.32 -7.15 23.05
N TYR A 273 12.03 -7.55 24.10
CA TYR A 273 13.19 -6.81 24.60
C TYR A 273 14.38 -6.87 23.63
N ILE A 274 14.60 -8.02 22.99
CA ILE A 274 15.70 -8.20 22.02
C ILE A 274 15.38 -7.54 20.67
N HIS A 275 14.11 -7.56 20.20
CA HIS A 275 13.73 -6.87 18.95
C HIS A 275 13.78 -5.35 19.12
N TYR A 276 13.35 -4.83 20.27
CA TYR A 276 13.36 -3.41 20.60
C TYR A 276 14.80 -2.86 20.75
N ASP A 277 15.68 -3.57 21.47
CA ASP A 277 17.08 -3.18 21.71
C ASP A 277 17.97 -3.33 20.45
N LEU A 278 17.63 -4.29 19.56
CA LEU A 278 18.34 -4.50 18.29
C LEU A 278 17.93 -3.52 17.18
N LEU A 279 16.67 -3.05 17.19
CA LEU A 279 16.19 -1.99 16.27
C LEU A 279 16.69 -0.59 16.66
N ASP A 280 17.11 -0.39 17.91
CA ASP A 280 17.70 0.87 18.38
C ASP A 280 19.19 1.01 17.99
N THR A 281 19.88 -0.12 17.78
CA THR A 281 21.30 -0.18 17.36
C THR A 281 21.52 -0.18 15.85
N LEU A 282 20.47 -0.36 15.05
CA LEU A 282 20.53 -0.39 13.58
C LEU A 282 19.72 0.78 13.02
N ASP A 283 20.36 1.66 12.22
CA ASP A 283 19.88 2.96 11.73
C ASP A 283 18.65 2.93 10.77
N PHE A 284 17.69 2.02 11.01
CA PHE A 284 16.44 1.82 10.24
C PHE A 284 15.31 2.74 10.73
N ARG A 285 15.59 4.04 10.90
CA ARG A 285 14.62 5.00 11.47
C ARG A 285 13.32 5.13 10.67
N LYS A 286 13.33 4.81 9.36
CA LYS A 286 12.19 4.98 8.45
C LYS A 286 11.24 3.76 8.32
N GLU A 287 11.70 2.54 8.63
CA GLU A 287 10.89 1.30 8.50
C GLU A 287 10.50 0.67 9.86
N ARG A 288 10.94 1.25 10.97
CA ARG A 288 10.82 0.71 12.34
C ARG A 288 9.37 0.34 12.72
N ASP A 289 8.43 1.23 12.43
CA ASP A 289 7.04 1.07 12.87
C ASP A 289 6.32 -0.03 12.09
N GLY A 290 6.61 -0.15 10.79
CA GLY A 290 6.08 -1.23 9.96
C GLY A 290 6.62 -2.60 10.36
N LEU A 291 7.92 -2.71 10.68
CA LEU A 291 8.51 -3.95 11.20
C LEU A 291 7.90 -4.35 12.55
N THR A 292 7.66 -3.38 13.44
CA THR A 292 7.01 -3.64 14.73
C THR A 292 5.60 -4.22 14.54
N CYS A 293 4.84 -3.71 13.56
CA CYS A 293 3.53 -4.26 13.22
C CYS A 293 3.63 -5.69 12.67
N LEU A 294 4.62 -5.99 11.83
CA LEU A 294 4.85 -7.35 11.33
C LEU A 294 5.23 -8.33 12.44
N ALA A 295 6.07 -7.91 13.41
CA ALA A 295 6.41 -8.70 14.58
C ALA A 295 5.16 -9.00 15.44
N ALA A 296 4.29 -8.00 15.65
CA ALA A 296 3.01 -8.19 16.33
C ALA A 296 2.13 -9.24 15.63
N TYR A 297 2.05 -9.19 14.30
CA TYR A 297 1.33 -10.19 13.50
C TYR A 297 1.94 -11.59 13.70
N LEU A 298 3.27 -11.73 13.66
CA LEU A 298 3.93 -13.01 13.89
C LEU A 298 3.56 -13.63 15.24
N TYR A 299 3.45 -12.85 16.32
CA TYR A 299 3.00 -13.38 17.62
C TYR A 299 1.58 -13.95 17.57
N VAL A 300 0.66 -13.30 16.86
CA VAL A 300 -0.70 -13.82 16.69
C VAL A 300 -0.67 -15.17 15.94
N LEU A 301 0.11 -15.27 14.86
CA LEU A 301 0.25 -16.50 14.10
C LEU A 301 0.92 -17.62 14.92
N THR A 302 1.94 -17.28 15.74
CA THR A 302 2.55 -18.20 16.69
C THR A 302 1.53 -18.73 17.68
N GLY A 303 0.69 -17.86 18.25
CA GLY A 303 -0.41 -18.26 19.13
C GLY A 303 -1.38 -19.25 18.46
N MET A 304 -1.73 -19.01 17.19
CA MET A 304 -2.56 -19.93 16.41
C MET A 304 -1.89 -21.29 16.15
N LEU A 305 -0.60 -21.29 15.81
CA LEU A 305 0.17 -22.53 15.60
C LEU A 305 0.27 -23.35 16.89
N LEU A 306 0.61 -22.71 18.01
CA LEU A 306 0.68 -23.35 19.33
C LEU A 306 -0.68 -23.94 19.72
N PHE A 307 -1.77 -23.19 19.55
CA PHE A 307 -3.10 -23.68 19.85
C PHE A 307 -3.51 -24.87 18.97
N LYS A 308 -3.10 -24.88 17.68
CA LYS A 308 -3.32 -26.00 16.77
C LYS A 308 -2.58 -27.27 17.23
N VAL A 309 -1.31 -27.15 17.63
CA VAL A 309 -0.52 -28.27 18.19
C VAL A 309 -1.19 -28.83 19.44
N VAL A 310 -1.63 -27.94 20.34
CA VAL A 310 -2.37 -28.34 21.54
C VAL A 310 -3.62 -29.14 21.18
N ILE A 311 -4.45 -28.68 20.25
CA ILE A 311 -5.66 -29.40 19.83
C ILE A 311 -5.33 -30.78 19.24
N ASP A 312 -4.28 -30.87 18.43
CA ASP A 312 -3.87 -32.13 17.80
C ASP A 312 -3.38 -33.14 18.86
N ASP A 313 -2.64 -32.70 19.88
CA ASP A 313 -2.17 -33.53 20.99
C ASP A 313 -3.31 -34.03 21.89
N TYR A 314 -4.34 -33.22 22.14
CA TYR A 314 -5.54 -33.63 22.89
C TYR A 314 -6.48 -34.55 22.09
N GLY A 315 -6.16 -34.90 20.84
CA GLY A 315 -6.88 -35.90 20.05
C GLY A 315 -8.31 -35.53 19.63
N LEU A 316 -8.72 -34.26 19.79
CA LEU A 316 -10.12 -33.82 19.58
C LEU A 316 -10.64 -33.99 18.14
N PHE A 317 -9.74 -34.11 17.16
CA PHE A 317 -10.07 -34.20 15.73
C PHE A 317 -9.69 -35.52 15.06
N SER A 318 -9.17 -36.51 15.79
CA SER A 318 -8.87 -37.84 15.25
C SER A 318 -10.14 -38.70 15.15
N ARG A 319 -10.99 -38.42 14.15
CA ARG A 319 -12.05 -39.37 13.75
C ARG A 319 -11.40 -40.63 13.17
N ARG A 320 -11.35 -41.72 13.94
CA ARG A 320 -11.41 -43.07 13.36
C ARG A 320 -12.81 -43.29 12.78
N PRO A 321 -12.99 -43.84 11.57
CA PRO A 321 -14.28 -44.24 11.08
C PRO A 321 -14.62 -45.60 11.70
N HIS A 322 -15.55 -45.65 12.65
CA HIS A 322 -16.16 -46.92 13.03
C HIS A 322 -17.67 -46.87 12.86
N SER A 323 -18.08 -47.52 11.76
CA SER A 323 -19.31 -48.29 11.54
C SER A 323 -20.47 -48.12 12.52
N ASN A 324 -21.57 -47.58 11.98
CA ASN A 324 -22.97 -47.93 12.23
C ASN A 324 -23.43 -48.30 13.66
N ARG A 325 -24.12 -47.38 14.34
CA ARG A 325 -25.46 -47.67 14.90
C ARG A 325 -26.25 -46.41 15.30
N THR A 326 -27.41 -46.29 14.65
CA THR A 326 -28.69 -45.73 15.12
C THR A 326 -28.81 -44.23 15.46
N ARG A 327 -29.45 -43.52 14.52
CA ARG A 327 -30.51 -42.52 14.75
C ARG A 327 -31.28 -42.78 16.05
N GLN A 328 -31.09 -41.92 17.06
CA GLN A 328 -32.12 -41.37 17.96
C GLN A 328 -31.42 -40.68 19.14
N VAL A 329 -31.10 -39.38 18.97
CA VAL A 329 -31.25 -38.40 20.06
C VAL A 329 -31.73 -37.13 19.38
N VAL A 330 -33.04 -36.96 19.41
CA VAL A 330 -33.79 -35.81 18.89
C VAL A 330 -33.61 -34.65 19.88
N GLU A 331 -33.32 -33.47 19.33
CA GLU A 331 -33.59 -32.13 19.89
C GLU A 331 -32.95 -31.73 21.23
N SER A 332 -31.65 -31.41 21.20
CA SER A 332 -31.09 -30.29 22.00
C SER A 332 -29.98 -29.51 21.26
N SER A 333 -29.80 -29.78 19.96
CA SER A 333 -28.62 -29.38 19.18
C SER A 333 -28.86 -28.23 18.19
N THR A 334 -30.11 -27.78 18.02
CA THR A 334 -30.49 -26.79 17.00
C THR A 334 -30.06 -25.37 17.38
N VAL A 335 -30.05 -25.01 18.67
CA VAL A 335 -29.62 -23.69 19.16
C VAL A 335 -28.09 -23.57 19.21
N THR A 336 -27.39 -24.66 19.49
CA THR A 336 -25.92 -24.67 19.62
C THR A 336 -25.18 -24.78 18.29
N GLY A 337 -25.81 -25.38 17.26
CA GLY A 337 -25.30 -25.44 15.89
C GLY A 337 -25.43 -24.12 15.14
N THR A 338 -26.60 -23.47 15.22
CA THR A 338 -26.89 -22.17 14.57
C THR A 338 -26.01 -21.02 15.09
N GLN A 339 -25.69 -21.00 16.39
CA GLN A 339 -24.81 -20.00 16.98
C GLN A 339 -23.33 -20.20 16.58
N ARG A 340 -22.87 -21.45 16.43
CA ARG A 340 -21.50 -21.79 15.98
C ARG A 340 -21.27 -21.44 14.51
N THR A 341 -22.29 -21.61 13.66
CA THR A 341 -22.24 -21.22 12.24
C THR A 341 -22.28 -19.70 12.04
N SER A 342 -22.91 -18.95 12.95
CA SER A 342 -23.00 -17.49 12.85
C SER A 342 -21.65 -16.80 13.12
N GLY A 343 -20.88 -17.24 14.12
CA GLY A 343 -19.58 -16.65 14.45
C GLY A 343 -18.53 -16.83 13.34
N HIS A 344 -18.43 -18.04 12.78
CA HIS A 344 -17.53 -18.30 11.65
C HIS A 344 -17.88 -17.48 10.41
N ALA A 345 -19.18 -17.32 10.11
CA ALA A 345 -19.61 -16.48 9.01
C ALA A 345 -19.25 -15.00 9.23
N ILE A 346 -19.38 -14.47 10.44
CA ILE A 346 -19.01 -13.08 10.76
C ILE A 346 -17.51 -12.85 10.57
N VAL A 347 -16.65 -13.70 11.14
CA VAL A 347 -15.20 -13.57 11.00
C VAL A 347 -14.76 -13.74 9.54
N TYR A 348 -15.37 -14.69 8.81
CA TYR A 348 -15.14 -14.83 7.38
C TYR A 348 -15.50 -13.55 6.61
N MET A 349 -16.68 -12.96 6.85
CA MET A 349 -17.10 -11.73 6.18
C MET A 349 -16.23 -10.53 6.55
N LEU A 350 -15.75 -10.46 7.81
CA LEU A 350 -14.80 -9.43 8.24
C LEU A 350 -13.51 -9.49 7.42
N GLY A 351 -12.98 -10.70 7.20
CA GLY A 351 -11.78 -10.89 6.39
C GLY A 351 -12.00 -10.70 4.88
N ALA A 352 -13.13 -11.19 4.34
CA ALA A 352 -13.41 -11.15 2.90
C ALA A 352 -13.91 -9.79 2.41
N VAL A 353 -14.59 -9.02 3.26
CA VAL A 353 -15.13 -7.70 2.90
C VAL A 353 -14.40 -6.60 3.64
N GLY A 354 -14.35 -6.67 4.97
CA GLY A 354 -13.78 -5.61 5.81
C GLY A 354 -12.34 -5.28 5.45
N LEU A 355 -11.45 -6.29 5.46
CA LEU A 355 -10.03 -6.07 5.15
C LEU A 355 -9.78 -5.61 3.72
N SER A 356 -10.52 -6.14 2.74
CA SER A 356 -10.42 -5.68 1.36
C SER A 356 -10.82 -4.22 1.21
N CYS A 357 -11.90 -3.79 1.87
CA CYS A 357 -12.32 -2.39 1.89
C CYS A 357 -11.27 -1.49 2.56
N VAL A 358 -10.79 -1.86 3.76
CA VAL A 358 -9.78 -1.07 4.49
C VAL A 358 -8.51 -0.89 3.65
N ASN A 359 -7.99 -1.98 3.07
CA ASN A 359 -6.75 -1.92 2.29
C ASN A 359 -6.91 -1.11 1.00
N SER A 360 -8.07 -1.23 0.33
CA SER A 360 -8.37 -0.45 -0.87
C SER A 360 -8.47 1.05 -0.57
N VAL A 361 -9.13 1.42 0.52
CA VAL A 361 -9.30 2.82 0.93
C VAL A 361 -7.97 3.38 1.40
N ALA A 362 -7.20 2.66 2.21
CA ALA A 362 -5.90 3.10 2.70
C ALA A 362 -4.94 3.44 1.54
N LEU A 363 -4.83 2.55 0.55
CA LEU A 363 -3.98 2.79 -0.63
C LEU A 363 -4.51 3.94 -1.50
N ALA A 364 -5.82 3.99 -1.76
CA ALA A 364 -6.41 5.07 -2.56
C ALA A 364 -6.27 6.45 -1.90
N VAL A 365 -6.49 6.52 -0.59
CA VAL A 365 -6.34 7.76 0.20
C VAL A 365 -4.88 8.20 0.21
N GLU A 366 -3.92 7.30 0.42
CA GLU A 366 -2.50 7.65 0.38
C GLU A 366 -2.11 8.21 -1.01
N LEU A 367 -2.57 7.59 -2.09
CA LEU A 367 -2.31 8.08 -3.45
C LEU A 367 -2.92 9.47 -3.71
N ILE A 368 -4.16 9.70 -3.26
CA ILE A 368 -4.85 10.97 -3.46
C ILE A 368 -4.21 12.06 -2.60
N LEU A 369 -3.92 11.77 -1.33
CA LEU A 369 -3.32 12.75 -0.42
C LEU A 369 -1.89 13.10 -0.82
N LYS A 370 -1.09 12.12 -1.22
CA LYS A 370 0.24 12.37 -1.78
C LYS A 370 0.14 13.19 -3.07
N ALA A 371 -0.83 12.87 -3.93
CA ALA A 371 -1.04 13.68 -5.12
C ALA A 371 -1.51 15.11 -4.81
N ARG A 372 -2.14 15.36 -3.65
CA ARG A 372 -2.54 16.71 -3.24
C ARG A 372 -1.41 17.47 -2.56
N ASN A 373 -0.69 16.80 -1.66
CA ASN A 373 0.26 17.42 -0.75
C ASN A 373 1.70 17.39 -1.26
N GLY A 374 1.99 16.57 -2.27
CA GLY A 374 3.33 16.38 -2.82
C GLY A 374 4.18 15.33 -2.10
N GLU A 375 3.99 15.21 -0.79
CA GLU A 375 4.69 14.25 0.04
C GLU A 375 3.77 13.13 0.56
N ARG A 376 4.36 11.98 0.91
CA ARG A 376 3.66 10.87 1.56
C ARG A 376 3.05 11.32 2.89
N THR A 377 1.81 10.89 3.16
CA THR A 377 1.20 11.18 4.47
C THR A 377 1.60 10.18 5.53
N VAL A 378 1.86 8.94 5.11
CA VAL A 378 2.34 7.87 5.96
C VAL A 378 3.69 7.41 5.45
N ASN A 379 4.69 7.42 6.33
CA ASN A 379 6.05 6.98 5.98
C ASN A 379 6.12 5.51 5.56
N ASP A 380 5.31 4.66 6.22
CA ASP A 380 5.19 3.22 5.97
C ASP A 380 3.73 2.77 6.16
N LEU A 381 3.07 2.41 5.07
CA LEU A 381 1.66 2.05 5.02
C LEU A 381 1.36 0.75 5.78
N ARG A 382 2.39 -0.07 6.07
CA ARG A 382 2.23 -1.27 6.92
C ARG A 382 1.70 -0.92 8.31
N VAL A 383 1.98 0.29 8.82
CA VAL A 383 1.47 0.78 10.11
C VAL A 383 -0.05 0.85 10.15
N ILE A 384 -0.69 1.08 8.99
CA ILE A 384 -2.14 1.06 8.89
C ILE A 384 -2.62 -0.36 8.58
N LEU A 385 -2.07 -0.98 7.54
CA LEU A 385 -2.61 -2.23 6.98
C LEU A 385 -2.46 -3.41 7.96
N VAL A 386 -1.26 -3.61 8.51
CA VAL A 386 -0.93 -4.81 9.28
C VAL A 386 -1.75 -4.95 10.57
N PRO A 387 -2.00 -3.88 11.36
CA PRO A 387 -2.90 -3.99 12.51
C PRO A 387 -4.33 -4.43 12.17
N PHE A 388 -4.90 -3.93 11.06
CA PHE A 388 -6.22 -4.40 10.61
C PHE A 388 -6.18 -5.87 10.19
N GLU A 389 -5.13 -6.28 9.48
CA GLU A 389 -4.93 -7.69 9.10
C GLU A 389 -4.84 -8.62 10.31
N CYS A 390 -4.28 -8.15 11.43
CA CYS A 390 -4.21 -8.93 12.68
C CYS A 390 -5.57 -9.23 13.30
N ILE A 391 -6.59 -8.40 13.06
CA ILE A 391 -7.94 -8.59 13.64
C ILE A 391 -8.55 -9.92 13.17
N PHE A 392 -8.30 -10.30 11.92
CA PHE A 392 -8.83 -11.53 11.35
C PHE A 392 -8.30 -12.81 12.01
N PRO A 393 -6.98 -13.09 12.09
CA PRO A 393 -6.44 -14.23 12.81
C PRO A 393 -6.75 -14.22 14.30
N ILE A 394 -6.81 -13.05 14.95
CA ILE A 394 -7.30 -12.94 16.35
C ILE A 394 -8.74 -13.46 16.45
N GLY A 395 -9.63 -13.02 15.54
CA GLY A 395 -11.00 -13.53 15.47
C GLY A 395 -11.06 -15.05 15.26
N CYS A 396 -10.20 -15.58 14.39
CA CYS A 396 -10.06 -17.02 14.17
C CYS A 396 -9.64 -17.76 15.44
N LEU A 397 -8.61 -17.26 16.15
CA LEU A 397 -8.12 -17.82 17.40
C LEU A 397 -9.23 -17.85 18.48
N VAL A 398 -9.96 -16.75 18.64
CA VAL A 398 -11.08 -16.65 19.60
C VAL A 398 -12.15 -17.69 19.30
N LEU A 399 -12.51 -17.88 18.02
CA LEU A 399 -13.47 -18.90 17.62
C LEU A 399 -12.96 -20.33 17.94
N GLN A 400 -11.67 -20.61 17.71
CA GLN A 400 -11.08 -21.91 18.04
C GLN A 400 -11.08 -22.17 19.56
N ILE A 401 -10.68 -21.19 20.37
CA ILE A 401 -10.69 -21.29 21.84
C ILE A 401 -12.12 -21.51 22.35
N SER A 402 -13.08 -20.72 21.86
CA SER A 402 -14.49 -20.86 22.28
C SER A 402 -15.05 -22.26 21.98
N ALA A 403 -14.69 -22.84 20.84
CA ALA A 403 -15.10 -24.20 20.47
C ALA A 403 -14.49 -25.26 21.38
N PHE A 404 -13.21 -25.10 21.73
CA PHE A 404 -12.50 -25.99 22.66
C PHE A 404 -13.09 -25.92 24.07
N CYS A 405 -13.30 -24.72 24.61
CA CYS A 405 -13.92 -24.52 25.93
C CYS A 405 -15.30 -25.17 26.01
N LYS A 406 -16.13 -24.99 24.96
CA LYS A 406 -17.46 -25.60 24.89
C LYS A 406 -17.42 -27.12 24.86
N TYR A 407 -16.47 -27.71 24.14
CA TYR A 407 -16.27 -29.16 24.13
C TYR A 407 -15.90 -29.69 25.52
N ASN A 408 -14.95 -29.06 26.20
CA ASN A 408 -14.52 -29.47 27.55
C ASN A 408 -15.61 -29.33 28.62
N LEU A 409 -16.46 -28.30 28.51
CA LEU A 409 -17.63 -28.18 29.39
C LEU A 409 -18.61 -29.34 29.18
N GLN A 410 -18.86 -29.73 27.93
CA GLN A 410 -19.77 -30.84 27.62
C GLN A 410 -19.23 -32.20 28.04
N THR A 411 -17.91 -32.43 27.99
CA THR A 411 -17.31 -33.68 28.47
C THR A 411 -17.30 -33.77 29.99
N ARG A 412 -17.05 -32.66 30.71
CA ARG A 412 -17.13 -32.62 32.18
C ARG A 412 -18.53 -32.87 32.73
N HIS A 413 -19.58 -32.51 32.00
CA HIS A 413 -20.97 -32.80 32.40
C HIS A 413 -21.41 -34.25 32.10
N ARG A 414 -20.64 -35.02 31.31
CA ARG A 414 -20.95 -36.42 30.96
C ARG A 414 -20.19 -37.45 31.80
N LEU A 415 -19.15 -37.02 32.52
CA LEU A 415 -18.42 -37.78 33.52
C LEU A 415 -19.02 -37.48 34.89
#